data_AF-A0A4V1ZSI8-F1
#
_entry.id   AF-A0A4V1ZSI8-F1
#
_cell.length_a   1.000
_cell.length_b   1.000
_cell.length_c   1.000
_cell.angle_alpha   90.00
_cell.angle_beta   90.00
_cell.angle_gamma   90.00
#
_symmetry.space_group_name_H-M   'P 1'
#
loop_
_entity.id
_entity.type
_entity.pdbx_description
1 polymer ?
#
loop_
_entity_poly.entity_id
_entity_poly.type
_entity_poly.pdbx_seq_one_letter_code
_entity_poly.pdbx_strand_id
1 'polypeptide(L)'
;MNPLVDIRRFDQSLWLDFISRQILQNGELQGRIDNDALRGVTSNPAIFEKAIGGSADYDDTIKEQARQGKSAEEIYIGLAVADVQAACDLFRPLYDQHDNSSDGYVSLEVSPRLAHDTEGTVKEARQLWQDVARPNVMIKVPATKEGLPAIRTLISEGINVNVTLIFGLERYRAVTEAFIGGLEDRAKTGQSLERIDSVASFFLSRIDVLIDPMLEKLVADGNQEAQPLVGEVAVASAKVAYEMYKEIFSGPRWQTLADKGAH
;
A
#
# COMPACT_ATOMS: atom_id res chain seq x y z
N MET A 1 -25.49 4.67 -13.95
CA MET A 1 -24.65 5.43 -13.02
C MET A 1 -23.73 4.42 -12.36
N ASN A 2 -22.42 4.48 -12.61
CA ASN A 2 -21.45 3.53 -12.06
C ASN A 2 -20.97 4.07 -10.70
N PRO A 3 -21.36 3.48 -9.55
CA PRO A 3 -20.98 4.02 -8.24
C PRO A 3 -19.46 4.10 -8.04
N LEU A 4 -18.70 3.22 -8.71
CA LEU A 4 -17.24 3.22 -8.69
C LEU A 4 -16.67 4.49 -9.34
N VAL A 5 -17.34 5.02 -10.37
CA VAL A 5 -16.97 6.26 -11.04
C VAL A 5 -17.40 7.48 -10.22
N ASP A 6 -18.55 7.40 -9.55
CA ASP A 6 -19.10 8.53 -8.77
C ASP A 6 -18.31 8.81 -7.48
N ILE A 7 -17.61 7.83 -6.92
CA ILE A 7 -16.81 8.02 -5.71
C ILE A 7 -15.71 9.09 -5.89
N ARG A 8 -15.26 9.32 -7.13
CA ARG A 8 -14.28 10.36 -7.46
C ARG A 8 -14.76 11.78 -7.14
N ARG A 9 -16.07 11.99 -6.99
CA ARG A 9 -16.62 13.29 -6.56
C ARG A 9 -16.30 13.62 -5.11
N PHE A 10 -15.78 12.65 -4.36
CA PHE A 10 -15.33 12.78 -2.98
C PHE A 10 -13.80 12.73 -2.85
N ASP A 11 -13.06 12.96 -3.94
CA ASP A 11 -11.59 12.92 -3.98
C ASP A 11 -11.00 11.60 -3.44
N GLN A 12 -11.69 10.50 -3.71
CA GLN A 12 -11.30 9.15 -3.29
C GLN A 12 -10.94 8.29 -4.51
N SER A 13 -9.72 7.75 -4.49
CA SER A 13 -9.25 6.78 -5.48
C SER A 13 -9.57 5.34 -5.05
N LEU A 14 -10.01 4.53 -6.01
CA LEU A 14 -10.29 3.11 -5.82
C LEU A 14 -9.11 2.28 -6.30
N TRP A 15 -8.59 1.43 -5.42
CA TRP A 15 -7.54 0.48 -5.75
C TRP A 15 -8.06 -0.94 -5.56
N LEU A 16 -7.59 -1.86 -6.39
CA LEU A 16 -7.99 -3.26 -6.35
C LEU A 16 -7.00 -4.04 -5.48
N ASP A 17 -7.50 -4.65 -4.40
CA ASP A 17 -6.70 -5.51 -3.51
C ASP A 17 -6.64 -6.95 -4.03
N PHE A 18 -6.16 -7.09 -5.27
CA PHE A 18 -6.02 -8.36 -5.97
C PHE A 18 -5.11 -8.21 -7.18
N ILE A 19 -4.30 -9.24 -7.45
CA ILE A 19 -3.53 -9.36 -8.69
C ILE A 19 -3.43 -10.85 -9.07
N SER A 20 -3.57 -11.14 -10.37
CA SER A 20 -3.27 -12.45 -10.94
C SER A 20 -2.84 -12.28 -12.39
N ARG A 21 -2.05 -13.24 -12.90
CA ARG A 21 -1.59 -13.25 -14.28
C ARG A 21 -2.75 -13.25 -15.27
N GLN A 22 -3.83 -13.96 -14.97
CA GLN A 22 -5.04 -13.99 -15.80
C GLN A 22 -5.61 -12.59 -16.06
N ILE A 23 -5.87 -11.81 -15.00
CA ILE A 23 -6.52 -10.50 -15.13
C ILE A 23 -5.65 -9.45 -15.85
N LEU A 24 -4.32 -9.65 -15.80
CA LEU A 24 -3.34 -8.82 -16.48
C LEU A 24 -3.33 -9.10 -17.99
N GLN A 25 -3.57 -10.36 -18.40
CA GLN A 25 -3.43 -10.79 -19.80
C GLN A 25 -4.75 -10.84 -20.57
N ASN A 26 -5.88 -11.05 -19.89
CA ASN A 26 -7.19 -11.22 -20.53
C ASN A 26 -7.91 -9.88 -20.82
N GLY A 27 -7.29 -8.74 -20.47
CA GLY A 27 -7.86 -7.40 -20.65
C GLY A 27 -8.82 -6.94 -19.55
N GLU A 28 -9.11 -7.77 -18.54
CA GLU A 28 -10.02 -7.42 -17.44
C GLU A 28 -9.50 -6.22 -16.65
N LEU A 29 -8.21 -6.22 -16.27
CA LEU A 29 -7.64 -5.11 -15.50
C LEU A 29 -7.70 -3.79 -16.30
N GLN A 30 -7.36 -3.83 -17.60
CA GLN A 30 -7.50 -2.67 -18.49
C GLN A 30 -8.95 -2.19 -18.55
N GLY A 31 -9.92 -3.11 -18.69
CA GLY A 31 -11.33 -2.77 -18.68
C GLY A 31 -11.79 -2.07 -17.39
N ARG A 32 -11.25 -2.46 -16.22
CA ARG A 32 -11.54 -1.81 -14.93
C ARG A 32 -10.90 -0.43 -14.83
N ILE A 33 -9.70 -0.24 -15.36
CA ILE A 33 -9.03 1.07 -15.44
C ILE A 33 -9.87 2.04 -16.27
N ASP A 34 -10.35 1.59 -17.43
CA ASP A 34 -11.05 2.44 -18.39
C ASP A 34 -12.50 2.74 -17.97
N ASN A 35 -13.20 1.76 -17.40
CA ASN A 35 -14.66 1.82 -17.21
C ASN A 35 -15.11 1.93 -15.75
N ASP A 36 -14.30 1.47 -14.79
CA ASP A 36 -14.67 1.36 -13.37
C ASP A 36 -13.89 2.32 -12.46
N ALA A 37 -13.19 3.29 -13.05
CA ALA A 37 -12.37 4.26 -12.33
C ALA A 37 -11.33 3.61 -11.40
N LEU A 38 -10.81 2.43 -11.76
CA LEU A 38 -9.73 1.80 -11.02
C LEU A 38 -8.44 2.60 -11.18
N ARG A 39 -7.79 2.90 -10.05
CA ARG A 39 -6.65 3.83 -9.96
C ARG A 39 -5.36 3.22 -9.41
N GLY A 40 -5.38 1.98 -8.97
CA GLY A 40 -4.18 1.29 -8.52
C GLY A 40 -4.47 -0.15 -8.14
N VAL A 41 -3.42 -0.89 -7.80
CA VAL A 41 -3.51 -2.29 -7.38
C VAL A 41 -2.62 -2.51 -6.16
N THR A 42 -3.11 -3.28 -5.19
CA THR A 42 -2.29 -3.79 -4.11
C THR A 42 -2.11 -5.29 -4.21
N SER A 43 -0.89 -5.76 -3.96
CA SER A 43 -0.61 -7.17 -3.70
C SER A 43 -0.14 -7.37 -2.27
N ASN A 44 -0.07 -8.63 -1.86
CA ASN A 44 0.54 -9.12 -0.63
C ASN A 44 0.84 -10.62 -0.81
N PRO A 45 1.65 -11.24 0.07
CA PRO A 45 2.02 -12.64 -0.08
C PRO A 45 0.83 -13.61 -0.15
N ALA A 46 -0.27 -13.33 0.56
CA ALA A 46 -1.46 -14.19 0.53
C ALA A 46 -2.24 -14.06 -0.80
N ILE A 47 -2.23 -12.89 -1.44
CA ILE A 47 -2.80 -12.71 -2.78
C ILE A 47 -2.00 -13.53 -3.80
N PHE A 48 -0.66 -13.46 -3.75
CA PHE A 48 0.18 -14.25 -4.66
C PHE A 48 0.10 -15.75 -4.39
N GLU A 49 0.01 -16.17 -3.12
CA GLU A 49 -0.19 -17.59 -2.78
C GLU A 49 -1.44 -18.14 -3.48
N LYS A 50 -2.57 -17.42 -3.40
CA LYS A 50 -3.81 -17.80 -4.08
C LYS A 50 -3.70 -17.74 -5.60
N ALA A 51 -3.08 -16.69 -6.15
CA ALA A 51 -2.95 -16.53 -7.60
C ALA A 51 -2.07 -17.64 -8.21
N ILE A 52 -0.92 -17.89 -7.60
CA ILE A 52 0.07 -18.88 -8.07
C ILE A 52 -0.40 -20.29 -7.78
N GLY A 53 -0.87 -20.57 -6.56
CA GLY A 53 -1.32 -21.91 -6.17
C GLY A 53 -2.71 -22.29 -6.70
N GLY A 54 -3.53 -21.30 -7.05
CA GLY A 54 -4.92 -21.50 -7.50
C GLY A 54 -5.11 -21.52 -9.01
N SER A 55 -4.04 -21.39 -9.81
CA SER A 55 -4.13 -21.35 -11.28
C SER A 55 -2.98 -22.09 -11.95
N ALA A 56 -3.15 -22.42 -13.23
CA ALA A 56 -2.09 -23.00 -14.07
C ALA A 56 -1.26 -21.93 -14.82
N ASP A 57 -1.56 -20.63 -14.62
CA ASP A 57 -0.97 -19.54 -15.42
C ASP A 57 0.55 -19.36 -15.17
N TYR A 58 1.05 -19.94 -14.09
CA TYR A 58 2.44 -19.83 -13.64
C TYR A 58 3.27 -21.09 -13.91
N ASP A 59 2.61 -22.20 -14.26
CA ASP A 59 3.19 -23.55 -14.33
C ASP A 59 4.44 -23.63 -15.21
N ASP A 60 4.36 -23.08 -16.41
CA ASP A 60 5.45 -23.18 -17.38
C ASP A 60 6.65 -22.37 -16.93
N THR A 61 6.44 -21.17 -16.38
CA THR A 61 7.52 -20.36 -15.81
C THR A 61 8.15 -21.04 -14.60
N ILE A 62 7.35 -21.63 -13.71
CA ILE A 62 7.85 -22.37 -12.54
C ILE A 62 8.70 -23.57 -12.98
N LYS A 63 8.19 -24.39 -13.91
CA LYS A 63 8.91 -25.57 -14.43
C LYS A 63 10.23 -25.17 -15.09
N GLU A 64 10.22 -24.09 -15.88
CA GLU A 64 11.42 -23.60 -16.56
C GLU A 64 12.46 -23.10 -15.54
N GLN A 65 12.08 -22.25 -14.61
CA GLN A 65 13.01 -21.71 -13.62
C GLN A 65 13.52 -22.77 -12.63
N ALA A 66 12.70 -23.77 -12.30
CA ALA A 66 13.13 -24.92 -11.50
C ALA A 66 14.19 -25.75 -12.24
N ARG A 67 14.07 -25.94 -13.57
CA ARG A 67 15.11 -26.60 -14.38
C ARG A 67 16.43 -25.83 -14.43
N GLN A 68 16.37 -24.50 -14.28
CA GLN A 68 17.54 -23.64 -14.17
C GLN A 68 18.18 -23.66 -12.77
N GLY A 69 17.63 -24.42 -11.82
CA GLY A 69 18.17 -24.58 -10.47
C GLY A 69 17.83 -23.44 -9.51
N LYS A 70 16.88 -22.56 -9.86
CA LYS A 70 16.42 -21.50 -8.96
C LYS A 70 15.68 -22.07 -7.75
N SER A 71 15.87 -21.45 -6.60
CA SER A 71 15.12 -21.73 -5.37
C SER A 71 13.67 -21.29 -5.49
N ALA A 72 12.80 -21.81 -4.61
CA ALA A 72 11.39 -21.42 -4.58
C ALA A 72 11.19 -19.92 -4.31
N GLU A 73 12.06 -19.31 -3.51
CA GLU A 73 12.02 -17.88 -3.20
C GLU A 73 12.41 -17.04 -4.43
N GLU A 74 13.48 -17.41 -5.14
CA GLU A 74 13.88 -16.74 -6.39
C GLU A 74 12.80 -16.86 -7.47
N ILE A 75 12.14 -18.02 -7.55
CA ILE A 75 11.03 -18.24 -8.48
C ILE A 75 9.86 -17.33 -8.10
N TYR A 76 9.43 -17.35 -6.84
CA TYR A 76 8.35 -16.50 -6.35
C TYR A 76 8.60 -15.01 -6.63
N ILE A 77 9.78 -14.50 -6.26
CA ILE A 77 10.15 -13.10 -6.49
C ILE A 77 10.09 -12.78 -7.99
N GLY A 78 10.64 -13.65 -8.84
CA GLY A 78 10.61 -13.47 -10.28
C GLY A 78 9.18 -13.41 -10.85
N LEU A 79 8.26 -14.25 -10.37
CA LEU A 79 6.86 -14.23 -10.79
C LEU A 79 6.14 -12.96 -10.31
N ALA A 80 6.32 -12.60 -9.04
CA ALA A 80 5.69 -11.43 -8.44
C ALA A 80 6.17 -10.13 -9.11
N VAL A 81 7.47 -10.00 -9.35
CA VAL A 81 8.05 -8.85 -10.06
C VAL A 81 7.49 -8.74 -11.47
N ALA A 82 7.41 -9.85 -12.22
CA ALA A 82 6.89 -9.85 -13.59
C ALA A 82 5.41 -9.40 -13.65
N ASP A 83 4.57 -9.92 -12.75
CA ASP A 83 3.17 -9.54 -12.69
C ASP A 83 2.99 -8.07 -12.26
N VAL A 84 3.80 -7.59 -11.30
CA VAL A 84 3.79 -6.18 -10.87
C VAL A 84 4.29 -5.26 -11.97
N GLN A 85 5.31 -5.65 -12.74
CA GLN A 85 5.76 -4.89 -13.91
C GLN A 85 4.65 -4.73 -14.95
N ALA A 86 3.96 -5.84 -15.28
CA ALA A 86 2.83 -5.80 -16.21
C ALA A 86 1.70 -4.89 -15.70
N ALA A 87 1.36 -4.97 -14.41
CA ALA A 87 0.38 -4.07 -13.80
C ALA A 87 0.83 -2.60 -13.85
N CYS A 88 2.09 -2.31 -13.47
CA CYS A 88 2.65 -0.96 -13.55
C CYS A 88 2.57 -0.41 -14.97
N ASP A 89 2.85 -1.23 -15.99
CA ASP A 89 2.79 -0.83 -17.39
C ASP A 89 1.35 -0.51 -17.84
N LEU A 90 0.34 -1.26 -17.37
CA LEU A 90 -1.08 -0.95 -17.62
C LEU A 90 -1.53 0.35 -16.94
N PHE A 91 -1.03 0.63 -15.74
CA PHE A 91 -1.34 1.88 -15.01
C PHE A 91 -0.47 3.07 -15.43
N ARG A 92 0.57 2.87 -16.25
CA ARG A 92 1.52 3.92 -16.60
C ARG A 92 0.87 5.15 -17.26
N PRO A 93 -0.08 5.02 -18.21
CA PRO A 93 -0.75 6.18 -18.79
C PRO A 93 -1.52 7.02 -17.78
N LEU A 94 -1.95 6.43 -16.66
CA LEU A 94 -2.63 7.13 -15.58
C LEU A 94 -1.63 7.87 -14.67
N TYR A 95 -0.54 7.20 -14.30
CA TYR A 95 0.55 7.77 -13.50
C TYR A 95 1.21 8.99 -14.19
N ASP A 96 1.40 8.92 -15.50
CA ASP A 96 2.06 9.99 -16.27
C ASP A 96 1.17 11.24 -16.46
N GLN A 97 -0.12 11.19 -16.10
CA GLN A 97 -1.00 12.35 -16.19
C GLN A 97 -0.55 13.44 -15.20
N HIS A 98 -0.27 14.64 -15.72
CA HIS A 98 0.29 15.77 -14.95
C HIS A 98 -0.60 16.22 -13.79
N ASP A 99 -1.92 16.04 -13.90
CA ASP A 99 -2.89 16.43 -12.89
C ASP A 99 -3.14 15.33 -11.84
N ASN A 100 -2.47 14.18 -11.95
CA ASN A 100 -2.81 12.96 -11.22
C ASN A 100 -1.62 12.34 -10.45
N SER A 101 -1.00 13.12 -9.56
CA SER A 101 0.15 12.68 -8.77
C SER A 101 -0.15 11.51 -7.82
N SER A 102 -1.41 11.16 -7.56
CA SER A 102 -1.80 10.21 -6.51
C SER A 102 -2.30 8.84 -6.99
N ASP A 103 -2.30 8.59 -8.31
CA ASP A 103 -2.86 7.38 -8.92
C ASP A 103 -1.84 6.65 -9.82
N GLY A 104 -2.24 5.47 -10.27
CA GLY A 104 -1.50 4.62 -11.19
C GLY A 104 -0.45 3.75 -10.50
N TYR A 105 -0.56 3.60 -9.18
CA TYR A 105 0.41 2.88 -8.38
C TYR A 105 0.09 1.38 -8.24
N VAL A 106 1.13 0.57 -8.19
CA VAL A 106 1.04 -0.87 -7.91
C VAL A 106 1.95 -1.23 -6.75
N SER A 107 1.40 -1.87 -5.72
CA SER A 107 2.19 -2.24 -4.53
C SER A 107 2.75 -3.67 -4.61
N LEU A 108 4.01 -3.84 -4.20
CA LEU A 108 4.68 -5.12 -3.97
C LEU A 108 5.27 -5.16 -2.56
N GLU A 109 4.91 -6.18 -1.77
CA GLU A 109 5.31 -6.28 -0.35
C GLU A 109 6.66 -6.97 -0.17
N VAL A 110 7.46 -6.44 0.76
CA VAL A 110 8.64 -7.12 1.29
C VAL A 110 8.25 -8.43 1.98
N SER A 111 9.22 -9.31 2.18
CA SER A 111 9.09 -10.56 2.90
C SER A 111 8.59 -10.31 4.33
N PRO A 112 7.48 -10.95 4.76
CA PRO A 112 6.97 -10.82 6.12
C PRO A 112 7.98 -11.28 7.19
N ARG A 113 8.97 -12.10 6.82
CA ARG A 113 10.04 -12.55 7.72
C ARG A 113 10.94 -11.40 8.19
N LEU A 114 10.97 -10.28 7.46
CA LEU A 114 11.77 -9.10 7.75
C LEU A 114 11.01 -8.05 8.55
N ALA A 115 9.75 -8.30 8.94
CA ALA A 115 8.91 -7.30 9.62
C ALA A 115 9.50 -6.75 10.93
N HIS A 116 10.47 -7.44 11.53
CA HIS A 116 11.21 -7.01 12.73
C HIS A 116 12.71 -6.80 12.48
N ASP A 117 13.10 -6.59 11.23
CA ASP A 117 14.47 -6.33 10.81
C ASP A 117 14.48 -5.08 9.89
N THR A 118 14.86 -3.94 10.46
CA THR A 118 14.96 -2.67 9.75
C THR A 118 15.92 -2.76 8.56
N GLU A 119 17.12 -3.30 8.77
CA GLU A 119 18.17 -3.32 7.76
C GLU A 119 17.83 -4.31 6.63
N GLY A 120 17.32 -5.49 7.01
CA GLY A 120 16.80 -6.47 6.06
C GLY A 120 15.67 -5.90 5.21
N THR A 121 14.69 -5.24 5.83
CA THR A 121 13.56 -4.60 5.14
C THR A 121 14.05 -3.55 4.15
N VAL A 122 14.95 -2.66 4.56
CA VAL A 122 15.49 -1.62 3.66
C VAL A 122 16.25 -2.24 2.50
N LYS A 123 17.09 -3.26 2.77
CA LYS A 123 17.85 -3.96 1.72
C LYS A 123 16.94 -4.61 0.70
N GLU A 124 15.93 -5.36 1.14
CA GLU A 124 15.01 -6.04 0.23
C GLU A 124 14.13 -5.04 -0.52
N ALA A 125 13.64 -3.98 0.13
CA ALA A 125 12.86 -2.94 -0.51
C ALA A 125 13.62 -2.26 -1.66
N ARG A 126 14.91 -1.93 -1.45
CA ARG A 126 15.78 -1.40 -2.52
C ARG A 126 15.94 -2.39 -3.67
N GLN A 127 16.11 -3.69 -3.36
CA GLN A 127 16.24 -4.72 -4.38
C GLN A 127 14.94 -4.84 -5.21
N LEU A 128 13.78 -4.94 -4.56
CA LEU A 128 12.49 -5.02 -5.24
C LEU A 128 12.20 -3.77 -6.08
N TRP A 129 12.54 -2.58 -5.58
CA TRP A 129 12.44 -1.34 -6.33
C TRP A 129 13.26 -1.39 -7.63
N GLN A 130 14.50 -1.88 -7.54
CA GLN A 130 15.39 -2.05 -8.69
C GLN A 130 14.91 -3.15 -9.65
N ASP A 131 14.42 -4.28 -9.14
CA ASP A 131 13.97 -5.41 -9.94
C ASP A 131 12.69 -5.08 -10.72
N VAL A 132 11.75 -4.38 -10.07
CA VAL A 132 10.53 -3.91 -10.73
C VAL A 132 10.86 -2.83 -11.76
N ALA A 133 11.75 -1.89 -11.44
CA ALA A 133 12.21 -0.85 -12.36
C ALA A 133 11.06 -0.10 -13.06
N ARG A 134 10.05 0.32 -12.29
CA ARG A 134 8.94 1.16 -12.75
C ARG A 134 8.70 2.29 -11.73
N PRO A 135 8.50 3.54 -12.17
CA PRO A 135 8.39 4.68 -11.26
C PRO A 135 7.10 4.67 -10.44
N ASN A 136 6.09 3.94 -10.89
CA ASN A 136 4.78 3.80 -10.26
C ASN A 136 4.64 2.51 -9.43
N VAL A 137 5.75 1.84 -9.08
CA VAL A 137 5.70 0.82 -8.03
C VAL A 137 5.69 1.49 -6.66
N MET A 138 5.02 0.87 -5.70
CA MET A 138 5.18 1.16 -4.28
C MET A 138 5.71 -0.08 -3.58
N ILE A 139 6.77 0.06 -2.78
CA ILE A 139 7.21 -1.03 -1.92
C ILE A 139 6.37 -1.01 -0.65
N LYS A 140 5.68 -2.12 -0.39
CA LYS A 140 4.78 -2.24 0.74
C LYS A 140 5.55 -2.73 1.96
N VAL A 141 5.51 -1.95 3.05
CA VAL A 141 6.29 -2.17 4.27
C VAL A 141 5.36 -2.17 5.48
N PRO A 142 5.38 -3.22 6.33
CA PRO A 142 4.60 -3.25 7.58
C PRO A 142 4.95 -2.13 8.56
N ALA A 143 3.94 -1.54 9.19
CA ALA A 143 4.08 -0.49 10.21
C ALA A 143 4.48 -1.04 11.59
N THR A 144 5.43 -1.97 11.67
CA THR A 144 6.02 -2.42 12.93
C THR A 144 6.92 -1.33 13.52
N LYS A 145 7.44 -1.52 14.74
CA LYS A 145 8.40 -0.57 15.33
C LYS A 145 9.67 -0.48 14.49
N GLU A 146 10.12 -1.60 13.95
CA GLU A 146 11.29 -1.75 13.08
C GLU A 146 11.00 -1.28 11.65
N GLY A 147 9.75 -1.39 11.19
CA GLY A 147 9.33 -0.86 9.89
C GLY A 147 9.36 0.67 9.80
N LEU A 148 9.09 1.40 10.90
CA LEU A 148 9.11 2.87 10.90
C LEU A 148 10.44 3.50 10.44
N PRO A 149 11.62 3.15 11.00
CA PRO A 149 12.89 3.66 10.50
C PRO A 149 13.19 3.18 9.08
N ALA A 150 12.73 1.99 8.67
CA ALA A 150 12.86 1.53 7.30
C ALA A 150 12.07 2.42 6.33
N ILE A 151 10.81 2.74 6.65
CA ILE A 151 9.95 3.64 5.87
C ILE A 151 10.61 5.01 5.71
N ARG A 152 11.08 5.62 6.81
CA ARG A 152 11.79 6.91 6.76
C ARG A 152 12.99 6.88 5.82
N THR A 153 13.80 5.82 5.93
CA THR A 153 15.00 5.63 5.09
C THR A 153 14.61 5.53 3.61
N LEU A 154 13.64 4.69 3.27
CA LEU A 154 13.19 4.46 1.89
C LEU A 154 12.59 5.73 1.26
N ILE A 155 11.76 6.47 2.01
CA ILE A 155 11.21 7.76 1.56
C ILE A 155 12.34 8.77 1.33
N SER A 156 13.35 8.82 2.21
CA SER A 156 14.49 9.72 2.03
C SER A 156 15.29 9.41 0.75
N GLU A 157 15.30 8.14 0.34
CA GLU A 157 15.94 7.66 -0.89
C GLU A 157 15.09 7.90 -2.14
N GLY A 158 13.83 8.30 -1.98
CA GLY A 158 12.90 8.55 -3.08
C GLY A 158 12.22 7.28 -3.58
N ILE A 159 12.09 6.26 -2.73
CA ILE A 159 11.30 5.06 -3.00
C ILE A 159 9.87 5.31 -2.53
N ASN A 160 8.88 5.04 -3.37
CA ASN A 160 7.47 5.13 -2.98
C ASN A 160 7.11 3.98 -2.05
N VAL A 161 6.41 4.27 -0.96
CA VAL A 161 6.13 3.28 0.09
C VAL A 161 4.64 3.16 0.37
N ASN A 162 4.09 1.94 0.28
CA ASN A 162 2.79 1.62 0.83
C ASN A 162 2.98 1.10 2.27
N VAL A 163 2.68 1.93 3.26
CA VAL A 163 2.79 1.51 4.66
C VAL A 163 1.56 0.68 5.04
N THR A 164 1.76 -0.58 5.43
CA THR A 164 0.67 -1.52 5.70
C THR A 164 0.54 -1.91 7.17
N LEU A 165 -0.55 -2.61 7.52
CA LEU A 165 -0.84 -3.13 8.86
C LEU A 165 -0.93 -2.05 9.94
N ILE A 166 -1.60 -0.94 9.62
CA ILE A 166 -1.91 0.13 10.58
C ILE A 166 -3.30 -0.11 11.15
N PHE A 167 -3.41 -0.29 12.47
CA PHE A 167 -4.67 -0.62 13.16
C PHE A 167 -5.10 0.42 14.20
N GLY A 168 -4.23 1.38 14.53
CA GLY A 168 -4.46 2.29 15.64
C GLY A 168 -3.86 3.67 15.39
N LEU A 169 -4.44 4.67 16.05
CA LEU A 169 -4.13 6.09 15.87
C LEU A 169 -2.69 6.44 16.26
N GLU A 170 -2.16 5.85 17.33
CA GLU A 170 -0.76 6.05 17.74
C GLU A 170 0.19 5.58 16.63
N ARG A 171 -0.09 4.40 16.04
CA ARG A 171 0.71 3.88 14.94
C ARG A 171 0.58 4.74 13.69
N TYR A 172 -0.62 5.19 13.37
CA TYR A 172 -0.86 6.10 12.26
C TYR A 172 -0.02 7.38 12.40
N ARG A 173 0.01 8.01 13.58
CA ARG A 173 0.86 9.17 13.87
C ARG A 173 2.35 8.88 13.66
N ALA A 174 2.81 7.72 14.14
CA ALA A 174 4.21 7.34 14.01
C ALA A 174 4.60 7.08 12.53
N VAL A 175 3.68 6.53 11.73
CA VAL A 175 3.85 6.35 10.28
C VAL A 175 3.96 7.70 9.57
N THR A 176 3.05 8.64 9.86
CA THR A 176 3.09 9.98 9.25
C THR A 176 4.35 10.75 9.66
N GLU A 177 4.83 10.58 10.89
CA GLU A 177 6.10 11.18 11.32
C GLU A 177 7.31 10.56 10.59
N ALA A 178 7.30 9.24 10.34
CA ALA A 178 8.34 8.59 9.55
C ALA A 178 8.36 9.09 8.09
N PHE A 179 7.19 9.29 7.48
CA PHE A 179 7.06 9.84 6.14
C PHE A 179 7.59 11.27 6.06
N ILE A 180 7.10 12.18 6.92
CA ILE A 180 7.53 13.59 6.94
C ILE A 180 9.04 13.66 7.25
N GLY A 181 9.53 12.89 8.23
CA GLY A 181 10.95 12.84 8.55
C GLY A 181 11.81 12.36 7.38
N GLY A 182 11.32 11.44 6.55
CA GLY A 182 12.01 10.95 5.35
C GLY A 182 12.11 12.04 4.28
N LEU A 183 11.00 12.75 4.03
CA LEU A 183 10.99 13.90 3.12
C LEU A 183 11.91 15.03 3.61
N GLU A 184 11.93 15.31 4.91
CA GLU A 184 12.83 16.29 5.52
C GLU A 184 14.30 15.90 5.35
N ASP A 185 14.64 14.63 5.56
CA ASP A 185 16.00 14.14 5.38
C ASP A 185 16.46 14.24 3.93
N ARG A 186 15.58 13.94 2.97
CA ARG A 186 15.85 14.15 1.55
C ARG A 186 15.99 15.62 1.18
N ALA A 187 15.12 16.47 1.70
CA ALA A 187 15.17 17.91 1.43
C ALA A 187 16.48 18.54 1.92
N LYS A 188 17.08 18.03 3.01
CA LYS A 188 18.38 18.47 3.52
C LYS A 188 19.54 18.14 2.58
N THR A 189 19.42 17.10 1.76
CA THR A 189 20.43 16.76 0.74
C THR A 189 20.23 17.51 -0.58
N GLY A 190 19.18 18.34 -0.68
CA GLY A 190 18.87 19.11 -1.88
C GLY A 190 18.25 18.29 -3.02
N GLN A 191 17.86 17.05 -2.75
CA GLN A 191 17.18 16.20 -3.73
C GLN A 191 15.71 16.59 -3.88
N SER A 192 15.15 16.38 -5.08
CA SER A 192 13.74 16.68 -5.38
C SER A 192 12.79 15.85 -4.52
N LEU A 193 11.70 16.45 -4.06
CA LEU A 193 10.60 15.76 -3.38
C LEU A 193 9.45 15.38 -4.34
N GLU A 194 9.57 15.73 -5.62
CA GLU A 194 8.58 15.36 -6.62
C GLU A 194 8.54 13.85 -6.83
N ARG A 195 7.33 13.32 -7.07
CA ARG A 195 7.05 11.90 -7.32
C ARG A 195 7.57 10.96 -6.21
N ILE A 196 7.48 11.40 -4.95
CA ILE A 196 7.72 10.57 -3.77
C ILE A 196 6.39 10.40 -3.05
N ASP A 197 5.69 9.33 -3.38
CA ASP A 197 4.36 9.05 -2.87
C ASP A 197 4.39 7.98 -1.79
N SER A 198 3.47 8.13 -0.84
CA SER A 198 3.23 7.12 0.18
C SER A 198 1.75 7.04 0.53
N VAL A 199 1.27 5.82 0.74
CA VAL A 199 -0.07 5.58 1.27
C VAL A 199 0.03 4.89 2.63
N ALA A 200 -0.85 5.25 3.55
CA ALA A 200 -0.97 4.63 4.86
C ALA A 200 -2.20 3.72 4.89
N SER A 201 -2.01 2.42 4.63
CA SER A 201 -3.08 1.42 4.62
C SER A 201 -3.59 1.14 6.04
N PHE A 202 -4.57 1.94 6.47
CA PHE A 202 -5.28 1.82 7.74
C PHE A 202 -6.41 0.78 7.64
N PHE A 203 -6.33 -0.28 8.44
CA PHE A 203 -7.25 -1.41 8.37
C PHE A 203 -8.55 -1.09 9.13
N LEU A 204 -9.68 -1.51 8.56
CA LEU A 204 -11.01 -1.29 9.14
C LEU A 204 -11.57 -2.58 9.74
N SER A 205 -11.98 -3.53 8.89
CA SER A 205 -12.76 -4.71 9.31
C SER A 205 -12.15 -5.53 10.44
N ARG A 206 -10.81 -5.60 10.53
CA ARG A 206 -10.10 -6.33 11.59
C ARG A 206 -10.31 -5.72 12.98
N ILE A 207 -10.63 -4.44 13.08
CA ILE A 207 -10.91 -3.75 14.33
C ILE A 207 -12.25 -4.25 14.88
N ASP A 208 -13.32 -4.15 14.09
CA ASP A 208 -14.67 -4.54 14.53
C ASP A 208 -14.74 -6.05 14.81
N VAL A 209 -14.09 -6.90 14.01
CA VAL A 209 -13.99 -8.35 14.27
C VAL A 209 -13.41 -8.66 15.66
N LEU A 210 -12.51 -7.81 16.19
CA LEU A 210 -11.91 -8.00 17.51
C LEU A 210 -12.75 -7.37 18.62
N ILE A 211 -13.33 -6.20 18.38
CA ILE A 211 -13.97 -5.36 19.41
C ILE A 211 -15.46 -5.69 19.58
N ASP A 212 -16.18 -6.02 18.50
CA ASP A 212 -17.62 -6.29 18.55
C ASP A 212 -17.98 -7.42 19.52
N PRO A 213 -17.26 -8.56 19.58
CA PRO A 213 -17.55 -9.60 20.57
C PRO A 213 -17.40 -9.12 22.02
N MET A 214 -16.52 -8.14 22.27
CA MET A 214 -16.32 -7.55 23.60
C MET A 214 -17.47 -6.60 23.94
N LEU A 215 -17.93 -5.80 22.96
CA LEU A 215 -19.08 -4.90 23.11
C LEU A 215 -20.38 -5.69 23.32
N GLU A 216 -20.61 -6.74 22.52
CA GLU A 216 -21.76 -7.64 22.65
C GLU A 216 -21.81 -8.29 24.04
N LYS A 217 -20.64 -8.70 24.57
CA LYS A 217 -20.56 -9.19 25.95
C LYS A 217 -20.96 -8.13 26.97
N LEU A 218 -20.50 -6.89 26.82
CA LEU A 218 -20.90 -5.79 27.72
C LEU A 218 -22.41 -5.54 27.67
N VAL A 219 -23.02 -5.61 26.49
CA VAL A 219 -24.48 -5.53 26.33
C VAL A 219 -25.17 -6.66 27.09
N ALA A 220 -24.68 -7.91 26.92
CA ALA A 220 -25.22 -9.07 27.62
C ALA A 220 -25.07 -8.98 29.15
N ASP A 221 -23.99 -8.35 29.64
CA ASP A 221 -23.74 -8.09 31.06
C ASP A 221 -24.55 -6.89 31.60
N GLY A 222 -25.41 -6.29 30.79
CA GLY A 222 -26.36 -5.24 31.19
C GLY A 222 -25.94 -3.81 30.84
N ASN A 223 -24.77 -3.60 30.23
CA ASN A 223 -24.34 -2.29 29.77
C ASN A 223 -24.90 -1.97 28.37
N GLN A 224 -26.10 -1.41 28.33
CA GLN A 224 -26.78 -1.03 27.08
C GLN A 224 -26.10 0.12 26.33
N GLU A 225 -25.20 0.89 26.96
CA GLU A 225 -24.44 1.95 26.27
C GLU A 225 -23.46 1.39 25.22
N ALA A 226 -23.11 0.11 25.32
CA ALA A 226 -22.23 -0.56 24.35
C ALA A 226 -22.94 -0.94 23.04
N GLN A 227 -24.27 -1.08 23.04
CA GLN A 227 -25.04 -1.53 21.87
C GLN A 227 -24.86 -0.65 20.62
N PRO A 228 -24.92 0.69 20.67
CA PRO A 228 -24.72 1.53 19.50
C PRO A 228 -23.27 1.58 19.00
N LEU A 229 -22.31 0.97 19.71
CA LEU A 229 -20.90 0.97 19.33
C LEU A 229 -20.51 -0.24 18.45
N VAL A 230 -21.34 -1.29 18.44
CA VAL A 230 -21.09 -2.52 17.67
C VAL A 230 -21.08 -2.19 16.17
N GLY A 231 -19.98 -2.51 15.48
CA GLY A 231 -19.78 -2.23 14.05
C GLY A 231 -19.42 -0.79 13.71
N GLU A 232 -19.25 0.09 14.70
CA GLU A 232 -18.97 1.52 14.48
C GLU A 232 -17.49 1.89 14.78
N VAL A 233 -16.75 1.02 15.48
CA VAL A 233 -15.43 1.35 16.03
C VAL A 233 -14.39 1.56 14.94
N ALA A 234 -14.36 0.72 13.90
CA ALA A 234 -13.42 0.87 12.80
C ALA A 234 -13.63 2.17 12.03
N VAL A 235 -14.89 2.49 11.70
CA VAL A 235 -15.24 3.71 10.97
C VAL A 235 -14.97 4.95 11.82
N ALA A 236 -15.29 4.93 13.11
CA ALA A 236 -14.94 6.00 14.04
C ALA A 236 -13.42 6.21 14.11
N SER A 237 -12.65 5.13 14.21
CA SER A 237 -11.18 5.18 14.21
C SER A 237 -10.62 5.77 12.91
N ALA A 238 -11.19 5.41 11.77
CA ALA A 238 -10.78 5.94 10.47
C ALA A 238 -11.07 7.45 10.34
N LYS A 239 -12.22 7.92 10.85
CA LYS A 239 -12.56 9.36 10.88
C LYS A 239 -11.54 10.14 11.71
N VAL A 240 -11.16 9.64 12.88
CA VAL A 240 -10.14 10.30 13.71
C VAL A 240 -8.76 10.26 13.03
N ALA A 241 -8.39 9.16 12.38
CA ALA A 241 -7.15 9.10 11.59
C ALA A 241 -7.16 10.13 10.45
N TYR A 242 -8.31 10.34 9.79
CA TYR A 242 -8.47 11.35 8.75
C TYR A 242 -8.45 12.79 9.30
N GLU A 243 -8.93 13.03 10.51
CA GLU A 243 -8.74 14.33 11.19
C GLU A 243 -7.25 14.58 11.46
N MET A 244 -6.54 13.58 11.98
CA MET A 244 -5.09 13.67 12.18
C MET A 244 -4.34 13.91 10.87
N TYR A 245 -4.74 13.26 9.77
CA TYR A 245 -4.21 13.51 8.44
C TYR A 245 -4.31 15.01 8.09
N LYS A 246 -5.51 15.58 8.16
CA LYS A 246 -5.73 17.00 7.83
C LYS A 246 -4.88 17.94 8.68
N GLU A 247 -4.71 17.63 9.96
CA GLU A 247 -3.86 18.44 10.86
C GLU A 247 -2.38 18.33 10.49
N ILE A 248 -1.88 17.11 10.29
CA ILE A 248 -0.46 16.82 10.07
C ILE A 248 0.01 17.36 8.71
N PHE A 249 -0.79 17.21 7.68
CA PHE A 249 -0.52 17.70 6.32
C PHE A 249 -1.03 19.15 6.13
N SER A 250 -1.00 19.92 7.22
CA SER A 250 -1.28 21.35 7.22
C SER A 250 -0.22 22.12 8.00
N GLY A 251 -0.22 23.44 7.85
CA GLY A 251 0.65 24.32 8.61
C GLY A 251 2.11 24.37 8.11
N PRO A 252 3.00 25.08 8.84
CA PRO A 252 4.29 25.51 8.31
C PRO A 252 5.26 24.38 7.99
N ARG A 253 5.27 23.30 8.78
CA ARG A 253 6.16 22.14 8.58
C ARG A 253 5.86 21.47 7.24
N TRP A 254 4.58 21.17 7.00
CA TRP A 254 4.16 20.58 5.73
C TRP A 254 4.34 21.55 4.56
N GLN A 255 3.93 22.82 4.71
CA GLN A 255 4.05 23.80 3.63
C GLN A 255 5.49 23.95 3.12
N THR A 256 6.48 23.90 4.03
CA THR A 256 7.90 23.95 3.67
C THR A 256 8.34 22.79 2.76
N LEU A 257 7.72 21.61 2.90
CA LEU A 257 7.98 20.43 2.07
C LEU A 257 7.15 20.48 0.78
N ALA A 258 5.88 20.89 0.88
CA ALA A 258 4.98 21.05 -0.26
C ALA A 258 5.51 22.07 -1.28
N ASP A 259 6.06 23.19 -0.80
CA ASP A 259 6.73 24.21 -1.63
C ASP A 259 7.97 23.66 -2.38
N LYS A 260 8.48 22.49 -1.96
CA LYS A 260 9.59 21.77 -2.60
C LYS A 260 9.13 20.55 -3.41
N GLY A 261 7.83 20.38 -3.62
CA GLY A 261 7.24 19.33 -4.46
C GLY A 261 6.67 18.11 -3.74
N ALA A 262 6.67 18.08 -2.39
CA ALA A 262 5.99 17.02 -1.64
C ALA A 262 4.47 17.11 -1.78
N HIS A 263 3.79 15.95 -1.76
CA HIS A 263 2.34 15.80 -1.85
C HIS A 263 1.87 14.64 -0.96
#